data_AF-A0A9X2BZT1-F1
#
_entry.id   AF-A0A9X2BZT1-F1
#
_cell.length_a   1.000
_cell.length_b   1.000
_cell.length_c   1.000
_cell.angle_alpha   90.00
_cell.angle_beta   90.00
_cell.angle_gamma   90.00
#
_symmetry.space_group_name_H-M   'P 1'
#
loop_
_entity.id
_entity.type
_entity.pdbx_description
1 polymer ?
#
loop_
_entity_poly.entity_id
_entity_poly.type
_entity_poly.pdbx_seq_one_letter_code
_entity_poly.pdbx_strand_id
1 'polypeptide(L)'
;MFVTVEDEHGDANLVVYADIGRRDRAALVGARLLIAEGRVEREDRHAEVPILHLICRRLIDRTELLEQLGAVDGTAEGWARLLARADEVRRPEPGSRRDAAQAATRMQRSRAFR
;
A
#
# COMPACT_ATOMS: atom_id res chain seq x y z
N MET A 1 12.62 7.35 5.95
CA MET A 1 11.14 7.29 5.92
C MET A 1 10.74 5.84 5.78
N PHE A 2 9.65 5.42 6.43
CA PHE A 2 9.11 4.06 6.32
C PHE A 2 7.80 4.12 5.54
N VAL A 3 7.59 3.17 4.63
CA VAL A 3 6.32 2.98 3.91
C VAL A 3 5.91 1.53 4.07
N THR A 4 4.68 1.31 4.49
CA THR A 4 4.08 -0.03 4.48
C THR A 4 3.41 -0.24 3.14
N VAL A 5 3.73 -1.34 2.46
CA VAL A 5 3.08 -1.78 1.22
C VAL A 5 2.47 -3.15 1.46
N GLU A 6 1.29 -3.39 0.90
CA GLU A 6 0.59 -4.67 0.96
C GLU A 6 0.56 -5.28 -0.44
N ASP A 7 0.83 -6.59 -0.53
CA ASP A 7 0.65 -7.39 -1.74
C ASP A 7 -0.21 -8.64 -1.45
N GLU A 8 -0.37 -9.53 -2.43
CA GLU A 8 -1.19 -10.74 -2.27
C GLU A 8 -0.65 -11.74 -1.24
N HIS A 9 0.61 -11.59 -0.79
CA HIS A 9 1.29 -12.44 0.18
C HIS A 9 1.46 -11.78 1.56
N GLY A 10 1.15 -10.49 1.69
CA GLY A 10 1.10 -9.76 2.96
C GLY A 10 1.78 -8.40 2.91
N ASP A 11 2.22 -7.92 4.08
CA ASP A 11 2.75 -6.57 4.24
C ASP A 11 4.29 -6.57 4.24
N ALA A 12 4.88 -5.57 3.58
CA ALA A 12 6.31 -5.30 3.60
C ALA A 12 6.61 -3.85 4.00
N ASN A 13 7.72 -3.65 4.71
CA ASN A 13 8.16 -2.33 5.14
C ASN A 13 9.31 -1.84 4.26
N LEU A 14 9.03 -0.81 3.47
CA LEU A 14 10.03 -0.12 2.66
C LEU A 14 10.82 0.86 3.54
N VAL A 15 12.14 0.74 3.51
CA VAL A 15 13.07 1.68 4.15
C VAL A 15 13.60 2.62 3.09
N VAL A 16 13.15 3.87 3.13
CA VAL A 16 13.49 4.89 2.13
C VAL A 16 14.43 5.92 2.75
N TYR A 17 15.69 5.93 2.29
CA TYR A 17 16.68 6.94 2.68
C TYR A 17 16.40 8.30 2.01
N ALA A 18 16.97 9.36 2.57
CA ALA A 18 16.64 10.74 2.22
C ALA A 18 17.05 11.14 0.78
N ASP A 19 18.07 10.50 0.23
CA ASP A 19 18.46 10.64 -1.17
C ASP A 19 17.40 10.06 -2.10
N ILE A 20 16.96 8.82 -1.86
CA ILE A 20 15.93 8.14 -2.63
C ILE A 20 14.58 8.86 -2.50
N GLY A 21 14.18 9.20 -1.27
CA GLY A 21 12.91 9.87 -1.02
C GLY A 21 12.81 11.27 -1.62
N ARG A 22 13.96 11.97 -1.80
CA ARG A 22 14.00 13.24 -2.53
C ARG A 22 13.96 13.02 -4.04
N ARG A 23 14.73 12.08 -4.56
CA ARG A 23 14.80 11.77 -6.00
C ARG A 23 13.47 11.25 -6.54
N ASP A 24 12.87 10.28 -5.83
CA ASP A 24 11.67 9.56 -6.26
C ASP A 24 10.42 10.06 -5.51
N ARG A 25 10.42 11.34 -5.07
CA ARG A 25 9.37 11.91 -4.20
C ARG A 25 7.96 11.78 -4.79
N ALA A 26 7.82 11.95 -6.11
CA ALA A 26 6.53 11.86 -6.77
C ALA A 26 5.92 10.45 -6.62
N ALA A 27 6.70 9.40 -6.91
CA ALA A 27 6.28 8.02 -6.69
C ALA A 27 6.04 7.72 -5.21
N LEU A 28 6.91 8.22 -4.33
CA LEU A 28 6.82 7.98 -2.89
C LEU A 28 5.53 8.51 -2.24
N VAL A 29 4.99 9.63 -2.74
CA VAL A 29 3.83 10.31 -2.14
C VAL A 29 2.55 10.10 -2.95
N GLY A 30 2.65 9.94 -4.26
CA GLY A 30 1.50 9.95 -5.17
C GLY A 30 1.11 8.60 -5.75
N ALA A 31 1.98 7.59 -5.69
CA ALA A 31 1.71 6.31 -6.35
C ALA A 31 0.59 5.55 -5.65
N ARG A 32 -0.37 5.08 -6.43
CA ARG A 32 -1.40 4.10 -6.02
C ARG A 32 -0.96 2.67 -6.25
N LEU A 33 -0.04 2.47 -7.20
CA LEU A 33 0.69 1.22 -7.42
C LEU A 33 2.17 1.55 -7.48
N LEU A 34 2.96 0.93 -6.61
CA LEU A 34 4.37 1.26 -6.43
C LEU A 34 5.24 0.03 -6.71
N ILE A 35 6.18 0.17 -7.63
CA ILE A 35 7.30 -0.79 -7.73
C ILE A 35 8.44 -0.25 -6.88
N ALA A 36 8.89 -1.05 -5.92
CA ALA A 36 10.06 -0.78 -5.11
C ALA A 36 11.18 -1.78 -5.42
N GLU A 37 12.33 -1.26 -5.81
CA GLU A 37 13.54 -2.06 -6.02
C GLU A 37 14.53 -1.81 -4.89
N GLY A 38 15.14 -2.86 -4.38
CA GLY A 38 15.95 -2.72 -3.18
C GLY A 38 16.76 -3.95 -2.84
N ARG A 39 17.21 -4.00 -1.59
CA ARG A 39 17.77 -5.20 -0.97
C ARG A 39 16.83 -5.63 0.14
N VAL A 40 16.46 -6.91 0.13
CA VAL A 40 15.64 -7.51 1.17
C VAL A 40 16.49 -7.73 2.42
N GLU A 41 15.97 -7.31 3.55
CA GLU A 41 16.44 -7.64 4.89
C GLU A 41 15.33 -8.35 5.62
N ARG A 42 15.57 -9.62 5.94
CA ARG A 42 14.65 -10.43 6.72
C ARG A 42 15.17 -10.49 8.14
N GLU A 43 14.36 -10.02 9.09
CA GLU A 43 14.64 -10.18 10.51
C GLU A 43 13.79 -11.34 11.03
N ASP A 44 14.46 -12.47 11.29
CA ASP A 44 13.86 -13.72 11.75
C ASP A 44 14.20 -14.07 13.20
N ARG A 45 15.10 -13.32 13.85
CA ARG A 45 15.63 -13.68 15.19
C ARG A 45 14.81 -13.12 16.35
N HIS A 46 14.04 -12.05 16.14
CA HIS A 46 13.41 -11.29 17.23
C HIS A 46 11.89 -11.09 17.08
N ALA A 47 11.25 -11.70 16.09
CA ALA A 47 9.83 -11.54 15.83
C ALA A 47 9.11 -12.88 15.64
N GLU A 48 8.00 -13.04 16.35
CA GLU A 48 7.07 -14.19 16.21
C GLU A 48 6.53 -14.34 14.77
N VAL A 49 6.44 -13.22 14.04
CA VAL A 49 6.14 -13.16 12.61
C VAL A 49 7.33 -12.51 11.91
N PRO A 50 7.97 -13.15 10.90
CA PRO A 50 9.12 -12.59 10.20
C PRO A 50 8.80 -11.23 9.59
N ILE A 51 9.62 -10.22 9.85
CA ILE A 51 9.44 -8.88 9.27
C ILE A 51 10.33 -8.77 8.04
N LEU A 52 9.73 -8.39 6.91
CA LEU A 52 10.43 -8.14 5.66
C LEU A 52 10.63 -6.64 5.46
N HIS A 53 11.88 -6.20 5.56
CA HIS A 53 12.29 -4.85 5.20
C HIS A 53 12.87 -4.85 3.79
N LEU A 54 12.48 -3.89 2.96
CA LEU A 54 13.13 -3.64 1.68
C LEU A 54 13.88 -2.32 1.77
N ILE A 55 15.21 -2.36 1.76
CA ILE A 55 16.04 -1.17 1.67
C ILE A 55 15.96 -0.64 0.23
N CYS A 56 15.21 0.43 0.04
CA CYS A 56 14.89 0.95 -1.28
C CYS A 56 16.10 1.60 -1.95
N ARG A 57 16.29 1.26 -3.22
CA ARG A 57 17.24 1.88 -4.16
C ARG A 57 16.53 2.65 -5.27
N ARG A 58 15.28 2.30 -5.58
CA ARG A 58 14.45 2.97 -6.59
C ARG A 58 12.97 2.74 -6.33
N LEU A 59 12.18 3.78 -6.56
CA LEU A 59 10.73 3.76 -6.49
C LEU A 59 10.15 4.21 -7.83
N ILE A 60 9.16 3.47 -8.34
CA ILE A 60 8.52 3.71 -9.62
C ILE A 60 7.02 3.76 -9.42
N ASP A 61 6.41 4.86 -9.83
CA ASP A 61 4.95 4.94 -9.93
C ASP A 61 4.49 4.09 -11.11
N ARG A 62 3.53 3.21 -10.83
CA ARG A 62 2.85 2.36 -11.82
C ARG A 62 1.34 2.54 -11.77
N THR A 63 0.87 3.67 -11.26
CA THR A 63 -0.56 3.99 -11.17
C THR A 63 -1.26 3.86 -12.53
N GLU A 64 -0.57 4.11 -13.64
CA GLU A 64 -1.08 3.93 -15.00
C GLU A 64 -1.51 2.49 -15.30
N LEU A 65 -0.93 1.47 -14.64
CA LEU A 65 -1.35 0.08 -14.82
C LEU A 65 -2.72 -0.18 -14.16
N LEU A 66 -3.00 0.49 -13.04
CA LEU A 66 -4.33 0.41 -12.41
C LEU A 66 -5.38 1.11 -13.27
N GLU A 67 -5.01 2.22 -13.93
CA GLU A 67 -5.90 2.93 -14.84
C GLU A 67 -6.30 2.07 -16.05
N GLN A 68 -5.44 1.16 -16.49
CA GLN A 68 -5.76 0.22 -17.58
C GLN A 68 -6.81 -0.80 -17.18
N LEU A 69 -6.88 -1.19 -15.90
CA LEU A 69 -7.97 -2.02 -15.39
C LEU A 69 -9.33 -1.31 -15.59
N GLY A 70 -9.30 0.04 -15.57
CA GLY A 70 -10.30 1.01 -16.02
C GLY A 70 -11.06 0.67 -17.30
N ALA A 71 -10.27 0.30 -18.31
CA ALA A 71 -10.62 0.36 -19.71
C ALA A 71 -11.22 -0.96 -20.19
N VAL A 72 -12.23 -1.47 -19.50
CA VAL A 72 -12.91 -2.69 -19.95
C VAL A 72 -13.58 -2.44 -21.31
N ASP A 73 -13.34 -3.36 -22.25
CA ASP A 73 -13.75 -3.27 -23.65
C ASP A 73 -13.20 -2.04 -24.41
N GLY A 74 -12.09 -1.46 -23.94
CA GLY A 74 -11.43 -0.31 -24.58
C GLY A 74 -12.14 1.03 -24.37
N THR A 75 -13.10 1.09 -23.43
CA THR A 75 -13.84 2.31 -23.11
C THR A 75 -13.47 2.81 -21.72
N ALA A 76 -13.27 4.12 -21.57
CA ALA A 76 -12.99 4.75 -20.26
C ALA A 76 -14.13 4.57 -19.25
N GLU A 77 -15.33 4.19 -19.72
CA GLU A 77 -16.52 3.94 -18.91
C GLU A 77 -16.81 2.45 -18.71
N GLY A 78 -15.88 1.54 -19.05
CA GLY A 78 -16.09 0.09 -18.97
C GLY A 78 -16.60 -0.38 -17.60
N TRP A 79 -16.02 0.15 -16.52
CA TRP A 79 -16.49 -0.12 -15.16
C TRP A 79 -17.93 0.34 -14.90
N ALA A 80 -18.38 1.45 -15.48
CA ALA A 80 -19.73 1.95 -15.26
C ALA A 80 -20.82 0.93 -15.66
N ARG A 81 -20.52 0.06 -16.64
CA ARG A 81 -21.41 -1.02 -17.11
C ARG A 81 -21.28 -2.29 -16.29
N LEU A 82 -20.09 -2.57 -15.77
CA LEU A 82 -19.79 -3.79 -15.01
C LEU A 82 -20.12 -3.68 -13.53
N LEU A 83 -20.21 -2.45 -12.99
CA LEU A 83 -20.57 -2.22 -11.61
C LEU A 83 -21.97 -2.76 -11.33
N ALA A 84 -22.03 -3.81 -10.52
CA ALA A 84 -23.25 -4.36 -9.98
C ALA A 84 -23.87 -3.40 -8.96
N ARG A 85 -25.16 -3.57 -8.67
CA ARG A 85 -25.86 -2.76 -7.65
C ARG A 85 -25.26 -2.92 -6.24
N ALA A 86 -24.57 -4.02 -5.99
CA ALA A 86 -23.89 -4.31 -4.73
C ALA A 86 -22.48 -3.71 -4.66
N ASP A 87 -21.96 -3.11 -5.74
CA ASP A 87 -20.62 -2.51 -5.72
C ASP A 87 -20.66 -1.12 -5.07
N GLU A 88 -19.98 -0.99 -3.93
CA GLU A 88 -19.97 0.20 -3.08
C GLU A 88 -19.05 1.33 -3.61
N VAL A 89 -18.86 1.43 -4.92
CA VAL A 89 -18.04 2.49 -5.54
C VAL A 89 -18.82 3.80 -5.69
N ARG A 90 -20.09 3.70 -6.10
CA ARG A 90 -21.00 4.86 -6.29
C ARG A 90 -21.86 5.16 -5.07
N ARG A 91 -22.06 4.15 -4.23
CA ARG A 91 -22.80 4.22 -2.98
C ARG A 91 -21.94 3.58 -1.89
N PRO A 92 -20.84 4.24 -1.50
CA PRO A 92 -20.04 3.73 -0.40
C PRO A 92 -20.96 3.60 0.82
N GLU A 93 -20.94 2.43 1.47
CA GLU A 93 -21.56 2.31 2.77
C GLU A 93 -20.98 3.42 3.67
N PRO A 94 -21.77 4.09 4.53
CA PRO A 94 -21.31 5.17 5.40
C PRO A 94 -20.22 4.78 6.43
N GLY A 95 -19.62 3.60 6.28
CA GLY A 95 -18.87 2.86 7.27
C GLY A 95 -19.81 2.30 8.33
N SER A 96 -19.56 1.07 8.77
CA SER A 96 -19.98 0.73 10.14
C SER A 96 -19.27 1.73 11.05
N ARG A 97 -20.03 2.52 11.81
CA ARG A 97 -19.52 3.19 13.00
C ARG A 97 -19.11 2.11 14.00
N ARG A 98 -18.05 1.34 13.72
CA ARG A 98 -17.27 0.70 14.76
C ARG A 98 -16.59 1.84 15.48
N ASP A 99 -17.00 2.04 16.73
CA ASP A 99 -16.60 3.14 17.58
C ASP A 99 -15.13 3.52 17.34
N ALA A 100 -14.88 4.79 17.02
CA ALA A 100 -13.53 5.34 16.98
C ALA A 100 -12.74 5.06 18.29
N ALA A 101 -13.47 4.77 19.38
CA ALA A 101 -12.94 4.28 20.65
C ALA A 101 -12.24 2.90 20.58
N GLN A 102 -12.65 1.99 19.69
CA GLN A 102 -12.01 0.66 19.53
C GLN A 102 -10.87 0.65 18.51
N ALA A 103 -10.90 1.52 17.51
CA ALA A 103 -9.80 1.67 16.54
C ALA A 103 -8.53 2.22 17.20
N ALA A 104 -8.67 3.13 18.17
CA ALA A 104 -7.55 3.66 18.96
C ALA A 104 -6.85 2.58 19.82
N THR A 105 -7.50 1.44 20.09
CA THR A 105 -6.90 0.33 20.84
C THR A 105 -6.00 -0.56 19.97
N ARG A 106 -6.05 -0.41 18.63
CA ARG A 106 -5.31 -1.27 17.70
C ARG A 106 -4.22 -0.54 16.93
N MET A 107 -3.63 0.51 17.51
CA MET A 107 -2.27 0.87 17.13
C MET A 107 -1.37 -0.23 17.69
N GLN A 108 -0.81 -1.09 16.83
CA GLN A 108 0.19 -2.06 17.28
C GLN A 108 1.28 -1.28 18.02
N ARG A 109 1.41 -1.54 19.33
CA ARG A 109 2.46 -0.94 20.13
C ARG A 109 3.77 -1.16 19.40
N SER A 110 4.51 -0.09 19.17
CA SER A 110 5.88 -0.12 18.67
C SER A 110 6.64 -1.16 19.49
N ARG A 111 7.01 -2.28 18.85
CA ARG A 111 7.88 -3.27 19.47
C ARG A 111 9.24 -2.61 19.61
N ALA A 112 9.54 -2.16 20.83
CA ALA A 112 10.86 -1.64 21.15
C ALA A 112 11.86 -2.79 21.09
N PHE A 113 12.78 -2.73 20.13
CA PHE A 113 13.90 -3.65 20.03
C PHE A 113 14.93 -3.25 21.09
N ARG A 114 15.29 -4.18 21.97
CA ARG A 114 16.37 -4.05 22.97
C ARG A 114 17.60 -4.76 22.45
#